data_AF-A0AAV9MD12-F1
#
_entry.id   AF-A0AAV9MD12-F1
#
_cell.length_a   1.000
_cell.length_b   1.000
_cell.length_c   1.000
_cell.angle_alpha   90.00
_cell.angle_beta   90.00
_cell.angle_gamma   90.00
#
_symmetry.space_group_name_H-M   'P 1'
#
loop_
_entity.id
_entity.type
_entity.pdbx_description
1 polymer ?
#
loop_
_entity_poly.entity_id
_entity_poly.type
_entity_poly.pdbx_seq_one_letter_code
_entity_poly.pdbx_strand_id
1 'polypeptide(L)'
;MLFLEVVKDVSLCFYETMEKFRLKERLGCETSDYQLALSLKLSRTDLQSTLIECSLARERFSISSVRLVMSIAQRYDNMGAEMTDLVRGGLIGLLHGIEKFDPSKGYKIPTYVYWWIRQVRSIVYQESQPTK
;
A
#
# COMPACT_ATOMS: atom_id res chain seq x y z
N MET A 1 -8.59 -14.25 12.82
CA MET A 1 -9.77 -14.11 11.95
C MET A 1 -9.81 -12.72 11.32
N LEU A 2 -9.78 -11.62 12.10
CA LEU A 2 -9.77 -10.22 11.59
C LEU A 2 -8.67 -9.88 10.54
N PHE A 3 -7.43 -10.33 10.74
CA PHE A 3 -6.33 -9.96 9.82
C PHE A 3 -6.51 -10.54 8.42
N LEU A 4 -7.14 -11.72 8.28
CA LEU A 4 -7.38 -12.35 6.98
C LEU A 4 -8.55 -11.68 6.24
N GLU A 5 -9.54 -11.15 6.95
CA GLU A 5 -10.64 -10.36 6.37
C GLU A 5 -10.10 -9.03 5.83
N VAL A 6 -9.33 -8.29 6.64
CA VAL A 6 -8.68 -7.04 6.20
C VAL A 6 -7.83 -7.27 4.95
N VAL A 7 -7.06 -8.36 4.89
CA VAL A 7 -6.22 -8.68 3.72
C VAL A 7 -7.07 -8.97 2.47
N LYS A 8 -8.26 -9.59 2.60
CA LYS A 8 -9.16 -9.83 1.47
C LYS A 8 -9.76 -8.54 0.94
N ASP A 9 -10.26 -7.68 1.83
CA ASP A 9 -10.89 -6.39 1.47
C ASP A 9 -9.88 -5.49 0.74
N VAL A 10 -8.65 -5.43 1.26
CA VAL A 10 -7.56 -4.68 0.63
C VAL A 10 -7.16 -5.29 -0.71
N SER A 11 -7.10 -6.63 -0.81
CA SER A 11 -6.75 -7.29 -2.08
C SER A 11 -7.78 -6.99 -3.16
N LEU A 12 -9.08 -7.01 -2.84
CA LEU A 12 -10.15 -6.68 -3.77
C LEU A 12 -10.01 -5.24 -4.29
N CYS A 13 -9.77 -4.31 -3.38
CA CYS A 13 -9.53 -2.91 -3.70
C CYS A 13 -8.32 -2.71 -4.66
N PHE A 14 -7.27 -3.52 -4.50
CA PHE A 14 -6.11 -3.49 -5.40
C PHE A 14 -6.43 -3.95 -6.81
N TYR A 15 -7.30 -4.96 -6.98
CA TYR A 15 -7.76 -5.38 -8.30
C TYR A 15 -8.53 -4.26 -9.02
N GLU A 16 -9.41 -3.56 -8.31
CA GLU A 16 -10.18 -2.44 -8.89
C GLU A 16 -9.29 -1.25 -9.27
N THR A 17 -8.30 -0.93 -8.42
CA THR A 17 -7.29 0.10 -8.70
C THR A 17 -6.42 -0.27 -9.90
N MET A 18 -6.07 -1.55 -10.06
CA MET A 18 -5.35 -2.04 -11.23
C MET A 18 -6.16 -1.92 -12.51
N GLU A 19 -7.45 -2.27 -12.50
CA GLU A 19 -8.31 -2.09 -13.66
C GLU A 19 -8.41 -0.61 -14.06
N LYS A 20 -8.47 0.33 -13.09
CA LYS A 20 -8.35 1.77 -13.36
C LYS A 20 -7.04 2.12 -14.08
N PHE A 21 -5.91 1.58 -13.64
CA PHE A 21 -4.60 1.83 -14.24
C PHE A 21 -4.50 1.26 -15.67
N ARG A 22 -5.00 0.03 -15.89
CA ARG A 22 -5.03 -0.60 -17.22
C ARG A 22 -5.92 0.17 -18.19
N LEU A 23 -7.04 0.69 -17.72
CA LEU A 23 -7.92 1.54 -18.51
C LEU A 23 -7.24 2.87 -18.86
N LYS A 24 -6.48 3.45 -17.92
CA LYS A 24 -5.67 4.66 -18.16
C LYS A 24 -4.60 4.41 -19.24
N GLU A 25 -3.87 3.29 -19.18
CA GLU A 25 -2.89 2.92 -20.22
C GLU A 25 -3.54 2.70 -21.58
N ARG A 26 -4.74 2.11 -21.63
CA ARG A 26 -5.47 1.87 -22.88
C ARG A 26 -6.05 3.13 -23.50
N LEU A 27 -6.51 4.08 -22.68
CA LEU A 27 -7.23 5.28 -23.13
C LEU A 27 -6.32 6.50 -23.30
N GLY A 28 -5.12 6.50 -22.70
CA GLY A 28 -4.16 7.61 -22.80
C GLY A 28 -4.59 8.92 -22.13
N CYS A 29 -5.78 8.96 -21.53
CA CYS A 29 -6.29 10.09 -20.75
C CYS A 29 -6.49 9.69 -19.28
N GLU A 30 -6.59 10.67 -18.38
CA GLU A 30 -7.09 10.41 -17.03
C GLU A 30 -8.51 9.86 -17.13
N THR A 31 -8.69 8.59 -16.73
CA THR A 31 -9.99 7.92 -16.74
C THR A 31 -10.97 8.70 -15.90
N SER A 32 -11.99 9.27 -16.54
CA SER A 32 -13.11 9.90 -15.82
C SER A 32 -13.80 8.86 -14.95
N ASP A 33 -14.26 9.25 -13.76
CA ASP A 33 -15.02 8.36 -12.85
C ASP A 33 -16.19 7.66 -13.57
N TYR A 34 -16.76 8.32 -14.58
CA TYR A 34 -17.80 7.74 -15.44
C TYR A 34 -17.29 6.55 -16.28
N GLN A 35 -16.11 6.66 -16.88
CA GLN A 35 -15.50 5.59 -17.69
C GLN A 35 -15.07 4.40 -16.82
N LEU A 36 -14.61 4.69 -15.60
CA LEU A 36 -14.26 3.68 -14.62
C LEU A 36 -15.50 2.89 -14.16
N ALA A 37 -16.58 3.60 -13.82
CA ALA A 37 -17.86 3.00 -13.43
C ALA A 37 -18.40 2.08 -14.54
N LEU A 38 -18.34 2.52 -15.79
CA LEU A 38 -18.80 1.74 -16.94
C LEU A 38 -17.98 0.45 -17.13
N SER A 39 -16.67 0.52 -16.97
CA SER A 39 -15.76 -0.62 -17.16
C SER A 39 -15.93 -1.69 -16.07
N LEU A 40 -16.19 -1.24 -14.83
CA LEU A 40 -16.49 -2.12 -13.69
C LEU A 40 -17.96 -2.55 -13.64
N LYS A 41 -18.81 -2.06 -14.56
CA LYS A 41 -20.27 -2.28 -14.58
C LYS A 41 -20.96 -1.84 -13.28
N LEU A 42 -20.48 -0.75 -12.68
CA LEU A 42 -21.00 -0.17 -11.44
C LEU A 42 -21.75 1.14 -11.71
N SER A 43 -22.70 1.48 -10.83
CA SER A 43 -23.24 2.83 -10.76
C SER A 43 -22.17 3.81 -10.28
N ARG A 44 -22.30 5.10 -10.60
CA ARG A 44 -21.42 6.15 -10.07
C ARG A 44 -21.46 6.22 -8.53
N THR A 45 -22.62 5.97 -7.94
CA THR A 45 -22.81 5.93 -6.48
C THR A 45 -22.07 4.74 -5.85
N ASP A 46 -22.13 3.60 -6.52
CA ASP A 46 -21.51 2.35 -6.04
C ASP A 46 -20.00 2.47 -6.17
N LEU A 47 -19.51 3.03 -7.29
CA LEU A 47 -18.10 3.32 -7.48
C LEU A 47 -17.54 4.23 -6.37
N GLN A 48 -18.25 5.32 -6.04
CA GLN A 48 -17.82 6.21 -4.97
C GLN A 48 -17.78 5.50 -3.61
N SER A 49 -18.78 4.67 -3.33
CA SER A 49 -18.84 3.87 -2.10
C SER A 49 -17.67 2.88 -2.03
N THR A 50 -17.41 2.17 -3.14
CA THR A 50 -16.28 1.25 -3.27
C THR A 50 -14.95 1.95 -3.06
N LEU A 51 -14.74 3.15 -3.62
CA LEU A 51 -13.51 3.93 -3.43
C LEU A 51 -13.30 4.34 -1.96
N ILE A 52 -14.37 4.64 -1.24
CA ILE A 52 -14.31 4.94 0.20
C ILE A 52 -13.93 3.69 0.98
N GLU A 53 -14.62 2.57 0.75
CA GLU A 53 -14.30 1.28 1.38
C GLU A 53 -12.85 0.86 1.11
N CYS A 54 -12.39 1.06 -0.12
CA CYS A 54 -11.01 0.90 -0.55
C CYS A 54 -10.01 1.68 0.32
N SER A 55 -10.28 2.96 0.54
CA SER A 55 -9.45 3.84 1.35
C SER A 55 -9.40 3.35 2.80
N LEU A 56 -10.56 3.02 3.37
CA LEU A 56 -10.68 2.48 4.73
C LEU A 56 -9.98 1.14 4.88
N ALA A 57 -10.07 0.26 3.89
CA ALA A 57 -9.41 -1.04 3.89
C ALA A 57 -7.89 -0.87 3.90
N ARG A 58 -7.33 0.03 3.06
CA ARG A 58 -5.89 0.36 3.05
C ARG A 58 -5.41 0.93 4.38
N GLU A 59 -6.21 1.79 5.00
CA GLU A 59 -5.91 2.36 6.32
C GLU A 59 -5.89 1.27 7.40
N ARG A 60 -6.93 0.43 7.46
CA ARG A 60 -7.01 -0.71 8.39
C ARG A 60 -5.83 -1.66 8.22
N PHE A 61 -5.44 -1.96 6.99
CA PHE A 61 -4.26 -2.78 6.71
C PHE A 61 -2.98 -2.13 7.22
N SER A 62 -2.80 -0.83 6.98
CA SER A 62 -1.65 -0.08 7.45
C SER A 62 -1.54 -0.11 8.98
N ILE A 63 -2.66 0.15 9.69
CA ILE A 63 -2.73 0.10 11.15
C ILE A 63 -2.42 -1.31 11.68
N SER A 64 -3.00 -2.35 11.07
CA SER A 64 -2.77 -3.73 11.49
C SER A 64 -1.31 -4.18 11.29
N SER A 65 -0.61 -3.58 10.34
CA SER A 65 0.77 -3.91 9.96
C SER A 65 1.82 -3.17 10.78
N VAL A 66 1.45 -2.23 11.66
CA VAL A 66 2.39 -1.49 12.52
C VAL A 66 3.21 -2.45 13.41
N ARG A 67 2.61 -3.54 13.91
CA ARG A 67 3.34 -4.55 14.70
C ARG A 67 4.43 -5.26 13.89
N LEU A 68 4.16 -5.53 12.61
CA LEU A 68 5.16 -6.09 11.70
C LEU A 68 6.31 -5.10 11.51
N VAL A 69 5.99 -3.82 11.28
CA VAL A 69 7.00 -2.75 11.14
C VAL A 69 7.88 -2.67 12.39
N MET A 70 7.29 -2.62 13.59
CA MET A 70 8.04 -2.61 14.84
C MET A 70 8.96 -3.84 14.98
N SER A 71 8.45 -5.05 14.69
CA SER A 71 9.25 -6.27 14.78
C SER A 71 10.42 -6.32 13.79
N ILE A 72 10.32 -5.60 12.66
CA ILE A 72 11.39 -5.48 11.68
C ILE A 72 12.37 -4.40 12.14
N ALA A 73 11.89 -3.24 12.58
CA ALA A 73 12.70 -2.12 13.08
C ALA A 73 13.58 -2.52 14.27
N GLN A 74 13.04 -3.34 15.20
CA GLN A 74 13.80 -3.90 16.33
C GLN A 74 15.05 -4.66 15.92
N ARG A 75 15.11 -5.23 14.70
CA ARG A 75 16.31 -5.92 14.21
C ARG A 75 17.45 -4.95 13.83
N TYR A 76 17.15 -3.66 13.75
CA TYR A 76 18.06 -2.60 13.32
C TYR A 76 18.39 -1.58 14.42
N ASP A 77 17.83 -1.74 15.62
CA ASP A 77 17.95 -0.81 16.77
C ASP A 77 19.41 -0.47 17.15
N ASN A 78 20.33 -1.42 16.94
CA ASN A 78 21.75 -1.27 17.30
C ASN A 78 22.66 -0.91 16.12
N MET A 79 22.10 -0.47 14.97
CA MET A 79 22.87 -0.19 13.76
C MET A 79 23.09 1.31 13.49
N GLY A 80 22.97 2.15 14.53
CA GLY A 80 23.30 3.57 14.49
C GLY A 80 22.18 4.51 14.03
N ALA A 81 20.96 4.01 13.87
CA ALA A 81 19.76 4.80 13.62
C ALA A 81 18.83 4.75 14.85
N GLU A 82 18.15 5.85 15.16
CA GLU A 82 17.19 5.89 16.27
C GLU A 82 15.99 4.98 15.95
N MET A 83 15.45 4.27 16.96
CA MET A 83 14.26 3.43 16.81
C MET A 83 13.08 4.20 16.18
N THR A 84 12.90 5.47 16.53
CA THR A 84 11.84 6.32 15.99
C THR A 84 11.98 6.53 14.49
N ASP A 85 13.20 6.75 13.98
CA ASP A 85 13.50 6.89 12.56
C ASP A 85 13.35 5.56 11.82
N LEU A 86 13.78 4.45 12.43
CA LEU A 86 13.56 3.11 11.87
C LEU A 86 12.06 2.79 11.75
N VAL A 87 11.25 3.12 12.75
CA VAL A 87 9.80 2.93 12.66
C VAL A 87 9.21 3.83 11.58
N ARG A 88 9.60 5.10 11.50
CA ARG A 88 9.12 6.04 10.46
C ARG A 88 9.47 5.54 9.06
N GLY A 89 10.74 5.21 8.81
CA GLY A 89 11.19 4.67 7.52
C GLY A 89 10.52 3.32 7.17
N GLY A 90 10.26 2.48 8.17
CA GLY A 90 9.52 1.22 8.00
C GLY A 90 8.05 1.43 7.62
N LEU A 91 7.38 2.44 8.21
CA LEU A 91 6.02 2.85 7.84
C LEU A 91 5.99 3.44 6.42
N ILE A 92 6.99 4.22 6.04
CA ILE A 92 7.13 4.72 4.65
C ILE A 92 7.32 3.55 3.68
N GLY A 93 8.14 2.55 4.03
CA GLY A 93 8.30 1.33 3.25
C GLY A 93 6.99 0.54 3.13
N LEU A 94 6.23 0.41 4.21
CA LEU A 94 4.90 -0.21 4.22
C LEU A 94 3.96 0.49 3.23
N LEU A 95 3.84 1.82 3.30
CA LEU A 95 2.97 2.60 2.42
C LEU A 95 3.38 2.50 0.95
N HIS A 96 4.68 2.56 0.65
CA HIS A 96 5.19 2.36 -0.70
C HIS A 96 4.90 0.95 -1.23
N GLY A 97 5.06 -0.07 -0.38
CA GLY A 97 4.75 -1.45 -0.73
C GLY A 97 3.28 -1.67 -1.01
N ILE A 98 2.40 -1.01 -0.26
CA ILE A 98 0.96 -0.97 -0.53
C ILE A 98 0.74 -0.28 -1.88
N GLU A 99 1.25 0.93 -2.10
CA GLU A 99 1.02 1.69 -3.33
C GLU A 99 1.47 0.97 -4.62
N LYS A 100 2.59 0.26 -4.57
CA LYS A 100 3.18 -0.43 -5.72
C LYS A 100 2.74 -1.90 -5.86
N PHE A 101 1.87 -2.37 -4.98
CA PHE A 101 1.45 -3.76 -5.01
C PHE A 101 0.67 -4.07 -6.28
N ASP A 102 1.09 -5.13 -6.97
CA ASP A 102 0.43 -5.64 -8.17
C ASP A 102 -0.16 -7.04 -7.86
N PRO A 103 -1.48 -7.17 -7.71
CA PRO A 103 -2.14 -8.45 -7.45
C PRO A 103 -2.00 -9.44 -8.60
N SER A 104 -1.78 -8.99 -9.84
CA SER A 104 -1.68 -9.83 -11.03
C SER A 104 -0.46 -10.74 -11.01
N LYS A 105 0.56 -10.40 -10.21
CA LYS A 105 1.80 -11.18 -10.07
C LYS A 105 1.65 -12.39 -9.15
N GLY A 106 0.50 -12.59 -8.51
CA GLY A 106 0.21 -13.78 -7.68
C GLY A 106 0.88 -13.80 -6.31
N TYR A 107 1.55 -12.72 -5.90
CA TYR A 107 2.11 -12.59 -4.56
C TYR A 107 1.06 -12.10 -3.56
N LYS A 108 1.15 -12.56 -2.30
CA LYS A 108 0.31 -12.05 -1.21
C LYS A 108 0.81 -10.67 -0.77
N ILE A 109 -0.10 -9.73 -0.50
CA ILE A 109 0.22 -8.36 -0.04
C ILE A 109 1.19 -8.34 1.15
N PRO A 110 0.97 -9.10 2.24
CA PRO A 110 1.87 -9.08 3.38
C PRO A 110 3.30 -9.50 3.02
N THR A 111 3.45 -10.43 2.08
CA THR A 111 4.75 -10.87 1.57
C THR A 111 5.44 -9.75 0.80
N TYR A 112 4.72 -9.04 -0.07
CA TYR A 112 5.29 -7.95 -0.86
C TYR A 112 5.71 -6.77 0.03
N VAL A 113 4.81 -6.34 0.91
CA VAL A 113 5.03 -5.26 1.87
C VAL A 113 6.20 -5.55 2.80
N TYR A 114 6.38 -6.80 3.24
CA TYR A 114 7.54 -7.20 4.05
C TYR A 114 8.87 -6.85 3.38
N TRP A 115 9.00 -7.06 2.07
CA TRP A 115 10.22 -6.70 1.33
C TRP A 115 10.48 -5.19 1.33
N TRP A 116 9.43 -4.37 1.24
CA TRP A 116 9.55 -2.92 1.28
C TRP A 116 9.89 -2.40 2.68
N ILE A 117 9.28 -2.94 3.73
CA ILE A 117 9.58 -2.55 5.11
C ILE A 117 11.06 -2.85 5.43
N ARG A 118 11.63 -3.95 4.92
CA ARG A 118 13.06 -4.27 5.12
C ARG A 118 14.02 -3.26 4.49
N GLN A 119 13.56 -2.43 3.55
CA GLN A 119 14.38 -1.37 2.96
C GLN A 119 14.50 -0.13 3.86
N VAL A 120 13.87 -0.14 5.05
CA VAL A 120 13.92 0.93 6.08
C VAL A 120 15.29 1.56 6.24
N ARG A 121 16.37 0.76 6.29
CA ARG A 121 17.72 1.27 6.47
C ARG A 121 18.14 2.22 5.34
N SER A 122 17.80 1.88 4.09
CA SER A 122 18.07 2.75 2.94
C SER A 122 17.28 4.05 3.01
N ILE A 123 16.02 3.98 3.47
CA ILE A 123 15.13 5.14 3.59
C ILE A 123 15.64 6.10 4.65
N VAL A 124 16.02 5.59 5.83
CA VAL A 124 16.54 6.42 6.93
C VAL A 124 17.85 7.11 6.54
N TYR A 125 18.78 6.44 5.87
CA TYR A 125 20.02 7.09 5.39
C TYR A 125 19.77 8.19 4.37
N GLN A 126 18.74 8.06 3.53
CA GLN A 126 18.36 9.09 2.55
C GLN A 126 17.76 10.33 3.23
N GLU A 127 16.95 10.16 4.29
CA GLU A 127 16.39 11.27 5.07
C GLU A 127 17.42 11.95 5.98
N SER A 128 18.47 11.22 6.39
CA SER A 128 19.52 11.72 7.29
C SER A 128 20.53 12.66 6.60
N GLN A 129 20.58 12.67 5.27
CA GLN A 129 21.40 13.66 4.54
C GLN A 129 20.53 14.86 4.19
N PRO A 130 20.80 16.06 4.75
CA PRO A 130 20.11 17.26 4.28
C PRO A 130 20.43 17.43 2.80
N THR A 131 19.38 17.58 2.00
CA THR A 131 19.43 17.93 0.58
C THR A 131 20.44 19.06 0.40
N LYS A 132 21.50 18.81 -0.36
CA LYS A 132 22.47 19.84 -0.77
C LYS A 132 21.78 20.94 -1.57
#